data_AF-A0A379WS14-F1
#
_entry.id   AF-A0A379WS14-F1
#
_cell.length_a   1.000
_cell.length_b   1.000
_cell.length_c   1.000
_cell.angle_alpha   90.00
_cell.angle_beta   90.00
_cell.angle_gamma   90.00
#
_symmetry.space_group_name_H-M   'P 1'
#
loop_
_entity.id
_entity.type
_entity.pdbx_description
1 polymer ?
#
loop_
_entity_poly.entity_id
_entity_poly.type
_entity_poly.pdbx_seq_one_letter_code
_entity_poly.pdbx_strand_id
1 'polypeptide(L)'
;MAKVERAEAVCDQNAMDDIILASDVVMVARGDLGVEIGDPELVGIQKALIRRARQLNRAVITATQMMESMITNPMPTRAEVMDVANAVLDGTDAVMLSAETAAGQYPSETVAAMARVCLGAEKIPSINVSKHRLDVQFDNVEEAIAMSAMYAANHLKGVTAIITMTESVVPR
;
A
#
# COMPACT_ATOMS: atom_id res chain seq x y z
N MET A 1 -1.68 8.95 11.18
CA MET A 1 -1.41 8.76 9.73
C MET A 1 -0.75 10.02 9.20
N ALA A 2 0.38 9.90 8.49
CA ALA A 2 1.01 11.00 7.77
C ALA A 2 0.53 11.02 6.32
N LYS A 3 0.03 12.18 5.86
CA LYS A 3 -0.31 12.43 4.46
C LYS A 3 0.94 12.98 3.75
N VAL A 4 1.54 12.19 2.87
CA VAL A 4 2.73 12.59 2.12
C VAL A 4 2.29 13.28 0.84
N GLU A 5 2.29 14.61 0.89
CA GLU A 5 1.71 15.49 -0.13
C GLU A 5 2.64 16.62 -0.58
N ARG A 6 3.82 16.77 0.05
CA ARG A 6 4.74 17.89 -0.19
C ARG A 6 6.10 17.43 -0.68
N ALA A 7 6.75 18.23 -1.54
CA ALA A 7 8.08 17.93 -2.06
C ALA A 7 9.14 17.76 -0.94
N GLU A 8 9.04 18.54 0.14
CA GLU A 8 9.98 18.47 1.27
C GLU A 8 9.91 17.13 2.01
N ALA A 9 8.79 16.41 1.93
CA ALA A 9 8.63 15.10 2.54
C ALA A 9 9.38 13.98 1.79
N VAL A 10 9.78 14.24 0.55
CA VAL A 10 10.34 13.24 -0.37
C VAL A 10 11.63 13.72 -1.04
N CYS A 11 12.18 14.84 -0.60
CA CYS A 11 13.38 15.46 -1.18
C CYS A 11 14.64 14.62 -0.96
N ASP A 12 14.70 13.87 0.13
CA ASP A 12 15.73 12.88 0.43
C ASP A 12 15.20 11.76 1.34
N GLN A 13 16.04 10.75 1.58
CA GLN A 13 15.67 9.59 2.38
C GLN A 13 15.47 9.93 3.86
N ASN A 14 16.19 10.92 4.42
CA ASN A 14 16.09 11.26 5.83
C ASN A 14 14.75 11.96 6.11
N ALA A 15 14.34 12.89 5.24
CA ALA A 15 13.05 13.55 5.32
C ALA A 15 11.89 12.55 5.21
N MET A 16 12.02 11.59 4.29
CA MET A 16 11.05 10.51 4.13
C MET A 16 10.97 9.63 5.39
N ASP A 17 12.12 9.23 5.94
CA ASP A 17 12.19 8.38 7.12
C ASP A 17 11.64 9.07 8.36
N ASP A 18 11.90 10.36 8.54
CA ASP A 18 11.41 11.16 9.67
C ASP A 18 9.88 11.13 9.74
N ILE A 19 9.22 11.34 8.60
CA ILE A 19 7.76 11.33 8.50
C ILE A 19 7.18 9.92 8.71
N ILE A 20 7.83 8.90 8.15
CA ILE A 20 7.38 7.51 8.30
C ILE A 20 7.52 7.05 9.76
N LEU A 21 8.64 7.34 10.41
CA LEU A 21 8.88 6.94 11.80
C LEU A 21 7.96 7.68 12.77
N ALA A 22 7.62 8.94 12.47
CA ALA A 22 6.67 9.75 13.23
C ALA A 22 5.18 9.38 13.01
N SER A 23 4.87 8.35 12.22
CA SER A 23 3.49 7.96 11.92
C SER A 23 3.26 6.45 11.96
N ASP A 24 2.05 6.02 12.31
CA ASP A 24 1.66 4.59 12.27
C ASP A 24 1.28 4.12 10.86
N VAL A 25 0.80 5.06 10.03
CA VAL A 25 0.29 4.82 8.68
C VAL A 25 0.74 5.95 7.78
N VAL A 26 1.20 5.61 6.58
CA VAL A 26 1.63 6.54 5.54
C VAL A 26 0.55 6.58 4.46
N MET A 27 0.17 7.76 3.98
CA MET A 27 -0.69 7.91 2.82
C MET A 27 0.09 8.59 1.71
N VAL A 28 0.18 7.93 0.55
CA VAL A 28 0.69 8.53 -0.69
C VAL A 28 -0.44 9.36 -1.31
N ALA A 29 -0.44 10.67 -1.05
CA ALA A 29 -1.48 11.58 -1.52
C ALA A 29 -1.11 12.14 -2.91
N ARG A 30 -1.41 11.36 -3.94
CA ARG A 30 -0.89 11.55 -5.31
C ARG A 30 -1.33 12.86 -5.96
N GLY A 31 -2.55 13.32 -5.71
CA GLY A 31 -3.05 14.58 -6.28
C GLY A 31 -2.20 15.79 -5.89
N ASP A 32 -2.04 16.03 -4.60
CA ASP A 32 -1.24 17.16 -4.08
C ASP A 32 0.26 16.95 -4.36
N LEU A 33 0.78 15.73 -4.11
CA LEU A 33 2.19 15.44 -4.31
C LEU A 33 2.62 15.56 -5.78
N GLY A 34 1.81 15.08 -6.72
CA GLY A 34 2.07 15.16 -8.16
C GLY A 34 2.16 16.59 -8.66
N VAL A 35 1.41 17.52 -8.06
CA VAL A 35 1.52 18.96 -8.36
C VAL A 35 2.87 19.53 -7.88
N GLU A 36 3.36 19.08 -6.72
CA GLU A 36 4.60 19.58 -6.11
C GLU A 36 5.87 19.07 -6.81
N ILE A 37 5.90 17.78 -7.21
CA ILE A 37 7.12 17.15 -7.78
C ILE A 37 7.02 16.84 -9.28
N GLY A 38 5.82 16.94 -9.86
CA GLY A 38 5.51 16.55 -11.23
C GLY A 38 5.08 15.09 -11.37
N ASP A 39 4.04 14.85 -12.19
CA ASP A 39 3.48 13.52 -12.45
C ASP A 39 4.51 12.43 -12.86
N PRO A 40 5.55 12.72 -13.67
CA PRO A 40 6.53 11.69 -14.04
C PRO A 40 7.31 11.13 -12.84
N GLU A 41 7.65 11.98 -11.87
CA GLU A 41 8.43 11.58 -10.69
C GLU A 41 7.58 10.84 -9.66
N LEU A 42 6.26 11.09 -9.66
CA LEU A 42 5.30 10.51 -8.73
C LEU A 42 5.33 8.98 -8.70
N VAL A 43 5.54 8.33 -9.85
CA VAL A 43 5.61 6.86 -9.95
C VAL A 43 6.78 6.30 -9.16
N GLY A 44 7.96 6.94 -9.24
CA GLY A 44 9.14 6.54 -8.49
C GLY A 44 8.96 6.74 -6.99
N ILE A 45 8.43 7.90 -6.61
CA ILE A 45 8.21 8.27 -5.20
C ILE A 45 7.14 7.39 -4.54
N GLN A 46 6.03 7.07 -5.22
CA GLN A 46 5.04 6.13 -4.70
C GLN A 46 5.69 4.78 -4.33
N LYS A 47 6.46 4.21 -5.26
CA LYS A 47 7.14 2.91 -5.03
C LYS A 47 8.14 3.00 -3.89
N ALA A 48 8.89 4.10 -3.80
CA ALA A 48 9.84 4.33 -2.72
C ALA A 48 9.14 4.42 -1.36
N LEU A 49 8.06 5.20 -1.26
CA LEU A 49 7.27 5.36 -0.03
C LEU A 49 6.65 4.05 0.43
N ILE A 50 5.98 3.32 -0.47
CA ILE A 50 5.35 2.02 -0.14
C ILE A 50 6.40 1.05 0.38
N ARG A 51 7.52 0.93 -0.32
CA ARG A 51 8.61 0.04 0.09
C ARG A 51 9.20 0.45 1.43
N ARG A 52 9.44 1.75 1.64
CA ARG A 52 10.09 2.26 2.86
C ARG A 52 9.17 2.13 4.08
N ALA A 53 7.88 2.44 3.93
CA ALA A 53 6.88 2.25 4.98
C ALA A 53 6.86 0.79 5.48
N ARG A 54 6.80 -0.17 4.55
CA ARG A 54 6.85 -1.60 4.88
C ARG A 54 8.16 -2.04 5.52
N GLN A 55 9.29 -1.45 5.14
CA GLN A 55 10.58 -1.73 5.78
C GLN A 55 10.63 -1.24 7.23
N LEU A 56 9.90 -0.16 7.53
CA LEU A 56 9.79 0.45 8.87
C LEU A 56 8.55 -0.02 9.64
N ASN A 57 7.94 -1.14 9.22
CA ASN A 57 6.77 -1.74 9.86
C ASN A 57 5.60 -0.74 10.01
N ARG A 58 5.39 0.12 9.00
CA ARG A 58 4.24 1.04 8.90
C ARG A 58 3.33 0.61 7.75
N ALA A 59 2.02 0.71 7.98
CA ALA A 59 1.06 0.48 6.93
C ALA A 59 1.05 1.65 5.93
N VAL A 60 0.70 1.38 4.68
CA VAL A 60 0.67 2.40 3.62
C VAL A 60 -0.60 2.35 2.78
N ILE A 61 -1.13 3.53 2.48
CA ILE A 61 -2.33 3.73 1.68
C ILE A 61 -1.95 4.48 0.40
N THR A 62 -2.35 3.96 -0.76
CA THR A 62 -2.29 4.69 -2.02
C THR A 62 -3.62 5.42 -2.24
N ALA A 63 -3.57 6.74 -2.37
CA ALA A 63 -4.77 7.56 -2.38
C ALA A 63 -4.87 8.49 -3.60
N THR A 64 -6.12 8.94 -3.84
CA THR A 64 -6.57 9.87 -4.89
C THR A 64 -6.54 9.31 -6.31
N GLN A 65 -7.54 9.65 -7.12
CA GLN A 65 -7.65 9.37 -8.55
C GLN A 65 -7.47 7.88 -8.92
N MET A 66 -7.88 6.96 -8.04
CA MET A 66 -7.74 5.52 -8.30
C MET A 66 -8.78 5.02 -9.31
N MET A 67 -10.01 5.57 -9.27
CA MET A 67 -11.12 5.25 -10.18
C MET A 67 -11.96 6.48 -10.54
N GLU A 68 -11.32 7.64 -10.74
CA GLU A 68 -11.95 8.96 -10.95
C GLU A 68 -13.10 8.95 -11.97
N SER A 69 -12.94 8.22 -13.08
CA SER A 69 -13.96 8.11 -14.12
C SER A 69 -15.28 7.53 -13.62
N MET A 70 -15.24 6.75 -12.53
CA MET A 70 -16.41 6.13 -11.93
C MET A 70 -17.30 7.08 -11.11
N ILE A 71 -16.88 8.34 -10.94
CA ILE A 71 -17.78 9.39 -10.42
C ILE A 71 -19.00 9.53 -11.33
N THR A 72 -18.80 9.42 -12.66
CA THR A 72 -19.85 9.64 -13.67
C THR A 72 -20.09 8.43 -14.58
N ASN A 73 -19.22 7.41 -14.57
CA ASN A 73 -19.35 6.21 -15.39
C ASN A 73 -19.53 4.95 -14.54
N PRO A 74 -20.34 3.97 -14.98
CA PRO A 74 -20.54 2.73 -14.23
C PRO A 74 -19.36 1.73 -14.32
N MET A 75 -18.31 2.05 -15.08
CA MET A 75 -17.14 1.19 -15.28
C MET A 75 -15.84 2.00 -15.28
N PRO A 76 -14.74 1.47 -14.72
CA PRO A 76 -13.45 2.13 -14.75
C PRO A 76 -12.81 2.00 -16.13
N THR A 77 -11.89 2.90 -16.42
CA THR A 77 -11.00 2.82 -17.58
C THR A 77 -9.93 1.74 -17.39
N ARG A 78 -9.31 1.31 -18.49
CA ARG A 78 -8.17 0.38 -18.42
C ARG A 78 -6.97 0.98 -17.67
N ALA A 79 -6.77 2.30 -17.77
CA ALA A 79 -5.69 2.99 -17.10
C ALA A 79 -5.87 2.93 -15.58
N GLU A 80 -7.07 3.20 -15.07
CA GLU A 80 -7.41 3.10 -13.64
C GLU A 80 -7.29 1.66 -13.12
N VAL A 81 -7.72 0.68 -13.92
CA VAL A 81 -7.52 -0.74 -13.58
C VAL A 81 -6.03 -1.07 -13.46
N MET A 82 -5.21 -0.60 -14.40
CA MET A 82 -3.75 -0.81 -14.34
C MET A 82 -3.12 -0.08 -13.16
N ASP A 83 -3.60 1.12 -12.83
CA ASP A 83 -3.08 1.93 -11.73
C ASP A 83 -3.35 1.25 -10.37
N VAL A 84 -4.60 0.87 -10.10
CA VAL A 84 -4.98 0.10 -8.90
C VAL A 84 -4.20 -1.21 -8.81
N ALA A 85 -4.11 -1.97 -9.91
CA ALA A 85 -3.37 -3.22 -9.93
C ALA A 85 -1.88 -3.01 -9.62
N ASN A 86 -1.24 -1.96 -10.17
CA ASN A 86 0.17 -1.69 -9.89
C ASN A 86 0.40 -1.23 -8.45
N ALA A 87 -0.51 -0.46 -7.85
CA ALA A 87 -0.40 -0.11 -6.43
C ALA A 87 -0.44 -1.36 -5.53
N VAL A 88 -1.28 -2.35 -5.87
CA VAL A 88 -1.30 -3.66 -5.19
C VAL A 88 0.03 -4.40 -5.38
N LEU A 89 0.57 -4.41 -6.60
CA LEU A 89 1.86 -5.07 -6.89
C LEU A 89 3.06 -4.37 -6.23
N ASP A 90 2.97 -3.06 -5.98
CA ASP A 90 3.95 -2.32 -5.19
C ASP A 90 3.91 -2.70 -3.70
N GLY A 91 2.82 -3.33 -3.28
CA GLY A 91 2.60 -3.82 -1.93
C GLY A 91 1.92 -2.81 -1.02
N THR A 92 1.03 -1.96 -1.56
CA THR A 92 0.20 -1.09 -0.73
C THR A 92 -0.71 -1.91 0.19
N ASP A 93 -0.93 -1.46 1.43
CA ASP A 93 -1.87 -2.13 2.35
C ASP A 93 -3.32 -1.80 2.01
N ALA A 94 -3.57 -0.61 1.45
CA ALA A 94 -4.90 -0.20 1.00
C ALA A 94 -4.86 0.75 -0.20
N VAL A 95 -5.92 0.69 -1.00
CA VAL A 95 -6.25 1.67 -2.04
C VAL A 95 -7.48 2.46 -1.60
N MET A 96 -7.46 3.77 -1.82
CA MET A 96 -8.51 4.68 -1.33
C MET A 96 -9.36 5.26 -2.46
N LEU A 97 -10.68 5.32 -2.24
CA LEU A 97 -11.64 6.08 -3.03
C LEU A 97 -11.99 7.38 -2.30
N SER A 98 -12.18 8.44 -3.07
CA SER A 98 -12.52 9.78 -2.59
C SER A 98 -13.89 10.20 -3.12
N ALA A 99 -13.92 11.04 -4.16
CA ALA A 99 -15.15 11.55 -4.74
C ALA A 99 -16.01 10.43 -5.34
N GLU A 100 -15.41 9.32 -5.78
CA GLU A 100 -16.10 8.18 -6.36
C GLU A 100 -17.17 7.59 -5.42
N THR A 101 -16.90 7.59 -4.12
CA THR A 101 -17.83 7.06 -3.09
C THR A 101 -18.54 8.16 -2.32
N ALA A 102 -17.91 9.32 -2.13
CA ALA A 102 -18.48 10.43 -1.36
C ALA A 102 -19.55 11.21 -2.14
N ALA A 103 -19.38 11.35 -3.46
CA ALA A 103 -20.26 12.17 -4.30
C ALA A 103 -20.55 11.56 -5.69
N GLY A 104 -20.00 10.38 -6.00
CA GLY A 104 -20.16 9.71 -7.28
C GLY A 104 -21.53 9.05 -7.46
N GLN A 105 -21.88 8.76 -8.72
CA GLN A 105 -23.15 8.13 -9.09
C GLN A 105 -23.16 6.62 -8.82
N TYR A 106 -22.00 5.99 -8.66
CA TYR A 106 -21.82 4.54 -8.61
C TYR A 106 -20.94 4.08 -7.42
N PRO A 107 -21.25 4.47 -6.17
CA PRO A 107 -20.35 4.25 -5.02
C PRO A 107 -20.08 2.77 -4.73
N SER A 108 -21.13 1.94 -4.70
CA SER A 108 -21.02 0.50 -4.45
C SER A 108 -20.32 -0.24 -5.58
N GLU A 109 -20.60 0.14 -6.82
CA GLU A 109 -20.05 -0.46 -8.02
C GLU A 109 -18.57 -0.13 -8.16
N THR A 110 -18.17 1.08 -7.77
CA THR A 110 -16.75 1.46 -7.70
C THR A 110 -16.01 0.61 -6.68
N VAL A 111 -16.56 0.44 -5.47
CA VAL A 111 -15.97 -0.47 -4.46
C VAL A 111 -15.87 -1.90 -5.00
N ALA A 112 -16.93 -2.39 -5.65
CA ALA A 112 -16.93 -3.74 -6.23
C ALA A 112 -15.93 -3.88 -7.40
N ALA A 113 -15.75 -2.85 -8.22
CA ALA A 113 -14.77 -2.82 -9.30
C ALA A 113 -13.35 -2.84 -8.74
N MET A 114 -13.05 -1.98 -7.77
CA MET A 114 -11.76 -1.94 -7.08
C MET A 114 -11.42 -3.27 -6.42
N ALA A 115 -12.37 -3.88 -5.71
CA ALA A 115 -12.17 -5.20 -5.10
C ALA A 115 -11.84 -6.29 -6.14
N ARG A 116 -12.52 -6.30 -7.29
CA ARG A 116 -12.21 -7.25 -8.38
C ARG A 116 -10.81 -7.04 -8.97
N VAL A 117 -10.37 -5.79 -9.08
CA VAL A 117 -9.02 -5.47 -9.57
C VAL A 117 -7.96 -5.97 -8.57
N CYS A 118 -8.15 -5.71 -7.27
CA CYS A 118 -7.23 -6.18 -6.22
C CYS A 118 -7.10 -7.72 -6.23
N LEU A 119 -8.23 -8.45 -6.20
CA LEU A 119 -8.24 -9.91 -6.28
C LEU A 119 -7.62 -10.45 -7.58
N GLY A 120 -7.65 -9.68 -8.67
CA GLY A 120 -6.97 -10.02 -9.92
C GLY A 120 -5.45 -9.85 -9.79
N ALA A 121 -5.00 -8.73 -9.26
CA ALA A 121 -3.59 -8.39 -9.07
C ALA A 121 -2.89 -9.31 -8.06
N GLU A 122 -3.58 -9.68 -6.97
CA GLU A 122 -3.09 -10.57 -5.92
C GLU A 122 -2.76 -11.98 -6.43
N LYS A 123 -3.24 -12.40 -7.61
CA LYS A 123 -2.89 -13.70 -8.21
C LYS A 123 -1.52 -13.70 -8.87
N ILE A 124 -0.90 -12.54 -9.07
CA ILE A 124 0.40 -12.43 -9.75
C ILE A 124 1.49 -12.99 -8.82
N PRO A 125 2.37 -13.88 -9.28
CA PRO A 125 3.36 -14.51 -8.40
C PRO A 125 4.28 -13.53 -7.67
N SER A 126 4.59 -12.38 -8.26
CA SER A 126 5.52 -11.39 -7.69
C SER A 126 5.09 -10.83 -6.34
N ILE A 127 3.79 -10.68 -6.08
CA ILE A 127 3.29 -10.16 -4.80
C ILE A 127 3.16 -11.25 -3.72
N ASN A 128 3.16 -12.53 -4.13
CA ASN A 128 3.01 -13.68 -3.25
C ASN A 128 4.35 -14.25 -2.76
N VAL A 129 5.48 -13.74 -3.25
CA VAL A 129 6.82 -14.22 -2.89
C VAL A 129 7.56 -13.15 -2.12
N SER A 130 8.14 -13.54 -0.99
CA SER A 130 8.96 -12.67 -0.14
C SER A 130 10.40 -13.16 -0.09
N LYS A 131 11.35 -12.23 0.05
CA LYS A 131 12.73 -12.54 0.42
C LYS A 131 12.91 -12.70 1.94
N HIS A 132 11.82 -12.62 2.71
CA HIS A 132 11.79 -12.84 4.16
C HIS A 132 12.82 -12.05 4.98
N ARG A 133 13.26 -10.89 4.45
CA ARG A 133 14.30 -10.02 5.05
C ARG A 133 15.55 -10.80 5.51
N LEU A 134 16.05 -11.73 4.67
CA LEU A 134 17.19 -12.61 4.99
C LEU A 134 18.43 -11.89 5.55
N ASP A 135 18.68 -10.64 5.15
CA ASP A 135 19.85 -9.86 5.55
C ASP A 135 19.56 -8.86 6.70
N VAL A 136 18.40 -8.95 7.36
CA VAL A 136 17.98 -8.04 8.44
C VAL A 136 18.07 -8.74 9.79
N GLN A 137 18.66 -8.06 10.77
CA GLN A 137 18.65 -8.48 12.16
C GLN A 137 17.47 -7.83 12.88
N PHE A 138 16.72 -8.61 13.66
CA PHE A 138 15.62 -8.14 14.49
C PHE A 138 16.09 -7.89 15.92
N ASP A 139 15.60 -6.81 16.53
CA ASP A 139 15.82 -6.45 17.93
C ASP A 139 14.55 -6.64 18.79
N ASN A 140 13.41 -6.96 18.15
CA ASN A 140 12.14 -7.23 18.80
C ASN A 140 11.73 -8.72 18.67
N VAL A 141 11.34 -9.33 19.79
CA VAL A 141 10.92 -10.75 19.84
C VAL A 141 9.63 -10.99 19.05
N GLU A 142 8.66 -10.09 19.12
CA GLU A 142 7.39 -10.20 18.38
C GLU A 142 7.63 -10.13 16.87
N GLU A 143 8.53 -9.25 16.42
CA GLU A 143 8.93 -9.17 15.02
C GLU A 143 9.63 -10.45 14.55
N ALA A 144 10.55 -11.00 15.34
CA ALA A 144 11.20 -12.27 15.03
C ALA A 144 10.20 -13.44 14.94
N ILE A 145 9.20 -13.49 15.82
CA ILE A 145 8.13 -14.50 15.78
C ILE A 145 7.27 -14.32 14.52
N ALA A 146 6.85 -13.09 14.21
CA ALA A 146 6.06 -12.81 13.01
C ALA A 146 6.81 -13.21 11.73
N MET A 147 8.10 -12.85 11.62
CA MET A 147 8.91 -13.16 10.45
C MET A 147 9.17 -14.66 10.28
N SER A 148 9.42 -15.39 11.37
CA SER A 148 9.58 -16.84 11.33
C SER A 148 8.28 -17.58 11.01
N ALA A 149 7.14 -17.11 11.53
CA ALA A 149 5.82 -17.63 11.19
C ALA A 149 5.50 -17.46 9.70
N MET A 150 5.74 -16.26 9.14
CA MET A 150 5.58 -16.00 7.72
C MET A 150 6.52 -16.86 6.86
N TYR A 151 7.76 -17.07 7.29
CA TYR A 151 8.69 -17.97 6.60
C TYR A 151 8.17 -19.41 6.59
N ALA A 152 7.76 -19.94 7.74
CA ALA A 152 7.20 -21.29 7.84
C ALA A 152 5.94 -21.43 6.96
N ALA A 153 5.02 -20.48 7.04
CA ALA A 153 3.76 -20.50 6.27
C ALA A 153 3.99 -20.51 4.76
N ASN A 154 4.96 -19.72 4.26
CA ASN A 154 5.24 -19.63 2.83
C ASN A 154 5.98 -20.87 2.26
N HIS A 155 6.66 -21.66 3.10
CA HIS A 155 7.50 -22.78 2.64
C HIS A 155 6.95 -24.16 3.03
N LEU A 156 6.00 -24.24 3.97
CA LEU A 156 5.38 -25.49 4.39
C LEU A 156 4.15 -25.81 3.53
N LYS A 157 4.21 -26.93 2.79
CA LYS A 157 3.05 -27.42 2.03
C LYS A 157 1.87 -27.71 2.95
N GLY A 158 0.68 -27.26 2.54
CA GLY A 158 -0.58 -27.53 3.23
C GLY A 158 -1.02 -26.44 4.21
N VAL A 159 -0.20 -25.40 4.42
CA VAL A 159 -0.62 -24.21 5.18
C VAL A 159 -1.67 -23.44 4.38
N THR A 160 -2.78 -23.10 5.02
CA THR A 160 -3.90 -22.36 4.41
C THR A 160 -4.25 -21.07 5.15
N ALA A 161 -3.71 -20.88 6.36
CA ALA A 161 -3.99 -19.72 7.19
C ALA A 161 -2.87 -19.49 8.21
N ILE A 162 -2.77 -18.24 8.68
CA ILE A 162 -1.94 -17.83 9.81
C ILE A 162 -2.89 -17.27 10.86
N ILE A 163 -2.73 -17.70 12.12
CA ILE A 163 -3.58 -17.24 13.23
C ILE A 163 -2.68 -16.49 14.20
N THR A 164 -2.84 -15.17 14.24
CA THR A 164 -2.13 -14.30 15.18
C THR A 164 -3.05 -13.97 16.35
N MET A 165 -2.82 -14.60 17.50
CA MET A 165 -3.53 -14.25 18.74
C MET A 165 -2.80 -13.08 19.40
N THR A 166 -3.43 -11.91 19.41
CA THR A 166 -2.86 -10.70 20.00
C THR A 166 -3.94 -9.85 20.65
N GLU A 167 -3.62 -9.24 21.80
CA GLU A 167 -4.51 -8.29 22.50
C GLU A 167 -4.37 -6.86 21.95
N SER A 168 -3.32 -6.58 21.19
CA SER A 168 -3.10 -5.32 20.48
C SER A 168 -2.70 -5.58 19.03
N VAL A 169 -3.09 -4.68 18.12
CA VAL A 169 -2.41 -4.58 16.82
C VAL A 169 -1.11 -3.85 17.15
N VAL A 170 0.05 -4.50 17.07
CA VAL A 170 1.33 -3.92 17.49
C VAL A 170 1.70 -2.77 16.56
N PRO A 171 1.75 -1.52 17.06
CA PRO A 171 2.93 -0.71 16.81
C PRO A 171 3.43 -0.03 18.11
N ARG A 172 4.71 -0.22 18.42
CA ARG A 172 5.54 0.78 19.11
C ARG A 172 6.86 0.86 18.38
#